data_AF-A0A353ZCI7-F1
#
_entry.id   AF-A0A353ZCI7-F1
#
_cell.length_a   1.000
_cell.length_b   1.000
_cell.length_c   1.000
_cell.angle_alpha   90.00
_cell.angle_beta   90.00
_cell.angle_gamma   90.00
#
_symmetry.space_group_name_H-M   'P 1'
#
loop_
_entity.id
_entity.type
_entity.pdbx_description
1 polymer ?
#
loop_
_entity_poly.entity_id
_entity_poly.type
_entity_poly.pdbx_seq_one_letter_code
_entity_poly.pdbx_strand_id
1 'polypeptide(L)'
;MGSAIVWSVVLRVAQAALQAAPFILAGVFIAAIFRRFLGPENTRRLFGGGGGRGLLIGWLIGMLLPVCSLGVIPVVREMRRAGLPGGTILAFALAAPLFNPLSLMYGLTLSEPFTILAFATCSLVVVTVVGAIWDWLFPQTSQPAEPLPPVRYGVRRIVSLVTAMGRDCSDASAGLMLLGLAGVGLLASVLPPNSLQGSMNHDNLLAPLMMSAIALPAYASPMMAMSQLGMMFQHGNSVGAAFVLLSLGAGMNLGLVAWMFACYGWRRGGAWLGLLLLVVLGLSYGIDRPLFPHGQEIADHTHAFDVYCRAWHSGGPELAQMTLERLRQDAQFFEVKSLQLLGFLCGVGLLLRAIGPWLDVEAWLQQPAPCDHRPGRFDVVVSPAVVGGTILLGLVAFSLVGCYAYYPPADEAFEEIYVAQGEALTAALGLNFEQAHRWIDIYDGWTRKLEVGQFLRRGTLSPYHQARAKLVRSKLELLEHEVQDGDREEVRRLVSEVSRANARLKRAFLEELP
;
A
#
# COMPACT_ATOMS: atom_id res chain seq x y z
N MET A 1 14.62 23.76 16.57
CA MET A 1 13.88 22.48 16.73
C MET A 1 12.45 22.53 16.19
N GLY A 2 11.65 23.55 16.51
CA GLY A 2 10.26 23.63 16.02
C GLY A 2 10.12 23.59 14.48
N SER A 3 10.98 24.32 13.75
CA SER A 3 10.97 24.30 12.28
C SER A 3 11.29 22.91 11.68
N ALA A 4 12.24 22.19 12.25
CA ALA A 4 12.59 20.83 11.80
C ALA A 4 11.43 19.84 11.98
N ILE A 5 10.68 19.95 13.09
CA ILE A 5 9.47 19.16 13.34
C ILE A 5 8.43 19.44 12.26
N VAL A 6 8.09 20.73 12.05
CA VAL A 6 7.04 21.13 11.10
C VAL A 6 7.37 20.63 9.70
N TRP A 7 8.58 20.89 9.21
CA TRP A 7 8.97 20.47 7.86
C TRP A 7 9.09 18.95 7.71
N SER A 8 9.45 18.23 8.77
CA SER A 8 9.43 16.76 8.74
C SER A 8 8.01 16.21 8.66
N VAL A 9 7.08 16.80 9.42
CA VAL A 9 5.65 16.44 9.36
C VAL A 9 5.10 16.70 7.96
N VAL A 10 5.38 17.88 7.39
CA VAL A 10 4.96 18.23 6.03
C VAL A 10 5.52 17.23 5.02
N LEU A 11 6.82 16.91 5.09
CA LEU A 11 7.45 15.95 4.19
C LEU A 11 6.80 14.56 4.28
N ARG A 12 6.70 14.00 5.48
CA ARG A 12 6.18 12.63 5.70
C ARG A 12 4.71 12.49 5.31
N VAL A 13 3.88 13.49 5.65
CA VAL A 13 2.46 13.52 5.26
C VAL A 13 2.31 13.67 3.75
N ALA A 14 3.12 14.52 3.11
CA ALA A 14 3.08 14.70 1.66
C ALA A 14 3.53 13.44 0.91
N GLN A 15 4.60 12.78 1.36
CA GLN A 15 5.05 11.49 0.83
C GLN A 15 3.94 10.42 0.97
N ALA A 16 3.34 10.30 2.15
CA ALA A 16 2.25 9.36 2.40
C ALA A 16 1.01 9.65 1.52
N ALA A 17 0.63 10.92 1.37
CA ALA A 17 -0.50 11.32 0.53
C ALA A 17 -0.23 11.03 -0.96
N LEU A 18 1.00 11.27 -1.42
CA LEU A 18 1.41 11.02 -2.80
C LEU A 18 1.39 9.53 -3.13
N GLN A 19 1.98 8.69 -2.28
CA GLN A 19 1.96 7.23 -2.43
C GLN A 19 0.55 6.65 -2.30
N ALA A 20 -0.31 7.23 -1.45
CA ALA A 20 -1.67 6.76 -1.26
C ALA A 20 -2.62 7.15 -2.41
N ALA A 21 -2.31 8.23 -3.14
CA ALA A 21 -3.18 8.81 -4.17
C ALA A 21 -3.73 7.79 -5.20
N PRO A 22 -2.92 6.95 -5.88
CA PRO A 22 -3.44 5.98 -6.84
C PRO A 22 -4.43 4.98 -6.20
N PHE A 23 -4.15 4.54 -4.98
CA PHE A 23 -4.99 3.58 -4.25
C PHE A 23 -6.28 4.23 -3.70
N ILE A 24 -6.22 5.48 -3.27
CA ILE A 24 -7.41 6.26 -2.87
C ILE A 24 -8.32 6.45 -4.09
N LEU A 25 -7.75 6.78 -5.25
CA LEU A 25 -8.49 6.92 -6.49
C LEU A 25 -9.20 5.61 -6.88
N ALA A 26 -8.50 4.48 -6.80
CA ALA A 26 -9.10 3.16 -7.00
C ALA A 26 -10.22 2.89 -5.99
N GLY A 27 -10.02 3.23 -4.71
CA GLY A 27 -11.01 3.09 -3.65
C GLY A 27 -12.31 3.87 -3.89
N VAL A 28 -12.22 5.15 -4.22
CA VAL A 28 -13.41 5.97 -4.53
C VAL A 28 -14.09 5.52 -5.83
N PHE A 29 -13.32 5.02 -6.80
CA PHE A 29 -13.86 4.43 -8.03
C PHE A 29 -14.66 3.15 -7.73
N ILE A 30 -14.11 2.22 -6.95
CA ILE A 30 -14.79 0.98 -6.53
C ILE A 30 -16.04 1.29 -5.71
N ALA A 31 -15.95 2.23 -4.76
CA ALA A 31 -17.10 2.67 -3.97
C ALA A 31 -18.21 3.24 -4.86
N ALA A 32 -17.86 4.06 -5.85
CA ALA A 32 -18.82 4.59 -6.81
C ALA A 32 -19.45 3.49 -7.69
N ILE A 33 -18.69 2.44 -8.05
CA ILE A 33 -19.23 1.27 -8.76
C ILE A 33 -20.25 0.51 -7.89
N PHE A 34 -19.90 0.25 -6.63
CA PHE A 34 -20.81 -0.41 -5.68
C PHE A 34 -22.10 0.39 -5.51
N ARG A 35 -21.99 1.72 -5.39
CA ARG A 35 -23.14 2.61 -5.23
C ARG A 35 -24.03 2.72 -6.48
N ARG A 36 -23.44 2.93 -7.65
CA ARG A 36 -24.17 3.33 -8.88
C ARG A 36 -24.51 2.17 -9.81
N PHE A 37 -23.71 1.11 -9.84
CA PHE A 37 -23.86 0.01 -10.79
C PHE A 37 -24.39 -1.25 -10.12
N LEU A 38 -23.81 -1.67 -9.00
CA LEU A 38 -24.29 -2.88 -8.30
C LEU A 38 -25.53 -2.55 -7.45
N GLY A 39 -25.49 -1.46 -6.69
CA GLY A 39 -26.50 -1.15 -5.69
C GLY A 39 -26.44 -2.10 -4.47
N PRO A 40 -27.27 -1.87 -3.43
CA PRO A 40 -27.21 -2.62 -2.19
C PRO A 40 -27.39 -4.13 -2.36
N GLU A 41 -28.39 -4.54 -3.14
CA GLU A 41 -28.75 -5.95 -3.27
C GLU A 41 -27.70 -6.75 -4.03
N ASN A 42 -27.22 -6.26 -5.19
CA ASN A 42 -26.19 -7.00 -5.93
C ASN A 42 -24.85 -6.96 -5.22
N THR A 43 -24.53 -5.89 -4.48
CA THR A 43 -23.33 -5.86 -3.64
C THR A 43 -23.45 -6.94 -2.56
N ARG A 44 -24.58 -7.05 -1.86
CA ARG A 44 -24.78 -8.11 -0.86
C ARG A 44 -24.71 -9.52 -1.47
N ARG A 45 -25.25 -9.72 -2.68
CA ARG A 45 -25.16 -11.00 -3.42
C ARG A 45 -23.72 -11.32 -3.84
N LEU A 46 -22.97 -10.32 -4.30
CA LEU A 46 -21.56 -10.47 -4.68
C LEU A 46 -20.73 -11.01 -3.51
N PHE A 47 -20.97 -10.49 -2.30
CA PHE A 47 -20.30 -10.93 -1.07
C PHE A 47 -21.01 -12.11 -0.37
N GLY A 48 -21.87 -12.86 -1.06
CA GLY A 48 -22.42 -14.11 -0.54
C GLY A 48 -23.47 -14.01 0.57
N GLY A 49 -24.06 -12.83 0.80
CA GLY A 49 -25.23 -12.65 1.67
C GLY A 49 -24.95 -12.65 3.19
N GLY A 50 -23.89 -13.32 3.65
CA GLY A 50 -23.34 -13.29 5.01
C GLY A 50 -22.71 -14.61 5.50
N GLY A 51 -22.31 -14.65 6.78
CA GLY A 51 -21.72 -15.83 7.43
C GLY A 51 -20.33 -16.21 6.91
N GLY A 52 -19.92 -17.47 7.10
CA GLY A 52 -18.60 -17.97 6.69
C GLY A 52 -18.31 -17.80 5.20
N ARG A 53 -19.32 -17.96 4.33
CA ARG A 53 -19.19 -17.72 2.88
C ARG A 53 -18.90 -16.24 2.59
N GLY A 54 -19.55 -15.33 3.30
CA GLY A 54 -19.32 -13.90 3.15
C GLY A 54 -17.91 -13.49 3.57
N LEU A 55 -17.42 -14.05 4.69
CA LEU A 55 -16.03 -13.87 5.11
C LEU A 55 -15.03 -14.30 4.02
N LEU A 56 -15.20 -15.52 3.50
CA LEU A 56 -14.32 -16.07 2.45
C LEU A 56 -14.30 -15.21 1.19
N ILE A 57 -15.49 -14.86 0.68
CA ILE A 57 -15.59 -14.02 -0.52
C ILE A 57 -15.07 -12.61 -0.24
N GLY A 58 -15.29 -12.08 0.96
CA GLY A 58 -14.86 -10.76 1.39
C GLY A 58 -13.35 -10.58 1.29
N TRP A 59 -12.56 -11.49 1.88
CA TRP A 59 -11.11 -11.39 1.77
C TRP A 59 -10.60 -11.70 0.36
N LEU A 60 -11.19 -12.67 -0.36
CA LEU A 60 -10.81 -12.98 -1.75
C LEU A 60 -10.98 -11.76 -2.69
N ILE A 61 -12.11 -11.07 -2.60
CA ILE A 61 -12.33 -9.83 -3.37
C ILE A 61 -11.34 -8.76 -2.91
N GLY A 62 -11.08 -8.66 -1.60
CA GLY A 62 -10.08 -7.76 -1.05
C GLY A 62 -8.70 -7.94 -1.71
N MET A 63 -8.19 -9.17 -1.75
CA MET A 63 -6.88 -9.48 -2.34
C MET A 63 -6.75 -9.08 -3.81
N LEU A 64 -7.85 -9.12 -4.57
CA LEU A 64 -7.83 -8.85 -6.00
C LEU A 64 -7.90 -7.35 -6.33
N LEU A 65 -8.45 -6.54 -5.43
CA LEU A 65 -8.67 -5.12 -5.70
C LEU A 65 -7.45 -4.28 -5.29
N PRO A 66 -6.98 -3.34 -6.13
CA PRO A 66 -5.78 -2.55 -5.87
C PRO A 66 -6.09 -1.39 -4.91
N VAL A 67 -6.36 -1.70 -3.64
CA VAL A 67 -6.77 -0.72 -2.64
C VAL A 67 -5.86 -0.79 -1.41
N CYS A 68 -5.51 0.36 -0.85
CA CYS A 68 -4.73 0.46 0.39
C CYS A 68 -5.65 0.75 1.59
N SER A 69 -5.13 0.76 2.82
CA SER A 69 -5.93 1.02 4.01
C SER A 69 -6.62 2.40 4.05
N LEU A 70 -6.13 3.41 3.30
CA LEU A 70 -6.84 4.69 3.11
C LEU A 70 -7.94 4.59 2.05
N GLY A 71 -7.63 3.98 0.90
CA GLY A 71 -8.60 3.78 -0.19
C GLY A 71 -9.73 2.82 0.18
N VAL A 72 -9.54 1.97 1.18
CA VAL A 72 -10.57 1.01 1.62
C VAL A 72 -11.71 1.70 2.35
N ILE A 73 -11.47 2.88 2.96
CA ILE A 73 -12.45 3.64 3.76
C ILE A 73 -13.75 3.94 2.99
N PRO A 74 -13.74 4.55 1.79
CA PRO A 74 -14.96 4.75 1.01
C PRO A 74 -15.63 3.42 0.63
N VAL A 75 -14.86 2.37 0.35
CA VAL A 75 -15.40 1.06 -0.04
C VAL A 75 -16.14 0.39 1.12
N VAL A 76 -15.54 0.33 2.32
CA VAL A 76 -16.18 -0.27 3.51
C VAL A 76 -17.41 0.50 3.96
N ARG A 77 -17.44 1.82 3.74
CA ARG A 77 -18.64 2.64 3.95
C ARG A 77 -19.77 2.25 3.02
N GLU A 78 -19.48 2.01 1.75
CA GLU A 78 -20.49 1.52 0.80
C GLU A 78 -20.91 0.07 1.08
N MET A 79 -19.98 -0.80 1.48
CA MET A 79 -20.33 -2.15 1.92
C MET A 79 -21.26 -2.13 3.14
N ARG A 80 -21.00 -1.24 4.10
CA ARG A 80 -21.90 -1.05 5.25
C ARG A 80 -23.27 -0.55 4.82
N ARG A 81 -23.33 0.46 3.92
CA ARG A 81 -24.59 0.96 3.35
C ARG A 81 -25.37 -0.13 2.59
N ALA A 82 -24.66 -1.02 1.91
CA ALA A 82 -25.25 -2.19 1.25
C ALA A 82 -25.76 -3.27 2.24
N GLY A 83 -25.55 -3.10 3.55
CA GLY A 83 -26.05 -3.99 4.59
C GLY A 83 -25.21 -5.26 4.77
N LEU A 84 -23.93 -5.26 4.39
CA LEU A 84 -23.05 -6.40 4.62
C LEU A 84 -22.77 -6.61 6.13
N PRO A 85 -22.58 -7.87 6.58
CA PRO A 85 -22.16 -8.14 7.95
C PRO A 85 -20.80 -7.52 8.27
N GLY A 86 -20.60 -7.12 9.53
CA GLY A 86 -19.39 -6.42 9.94
C GLY A 86 -18.13 -7.28 9.76
N GLY A 87 -18.19 -8.58 10.02
CA GLY A 87 -17.07 -9.49 9.84
C GLY A 87 -16.64 -9.59 8.38
N THR A 88 -17.60 -9.63 7.44
CA THR A 88 -17.29 -9.59 6.00
C THR A 88 -16.62 -8.27 5.59
N ILE A 89 -17.09 -7.14 6.13
CA ILE A 89 -16.50 -5.82 5.86
C ILE A 89 -15.07 -5.76 6.42
N LEU A 90 -14.85 -6.25 7.63
CA LEU A 90 -13.53 -6.29 8.28
C LEU A 90 -12.58 -7.23 7.55
N ALA A 91 -13.06 -8.38 7.09
CA ALA A 91 -12.28 -9.34 6.34
C ALA A 91 -11.78 -8.71 5.02
N PHE A 92 -12.66 -8.04 4.29
CA PHE A 92 -12.30 -7.27 3.10
C PHE A 92 -11.31 -6.13 3.43
N ALA A 93 -11.59 -5.35 4.48
CA ALA A 93 -10.82 -4.17 4.85
C ALA A 93 -9.37 -4.49 5.19
N LEU A 94 -9.14 -5.59 5.92
CA LEU A 94 -7.81 -6.05 6.30
C LEU A 94 -7.12 -6.78 5.14
N ALA A 95 -7.82 -7.59 4.36
CA ALA A 95 -7.19 -8.37 3.29
C ALA A 95 -6.68 -7.53 2.12
N ALA A 96 -7.41 -6.48 1.73
CA ALA A 96 -7.07 -5.67 0.56
C ALA A 96 -5.65 -5.09 0.57
N PRO A 97 -5.20 -4.40 1.63
CA PRO A 97 -3.82 -3.92 1.71
C PRO A 97 -2.78 -5.02 1.96
N LEU A 98 -3.13 -6.10 2.67
CA LEU A 98 -2.16 -7.14 3.07
C LEU A 98 -1.69 -8.01 1.91
N PHE A 99 -2.58 -8.24 0.93
CA PHE A 99 -2.34 -9.17 -0.17
C PHE A 99 -2.29 -8.48 -1.52
N ASN A 100 -1.87 -7.22 -1.55
CA ASN A 100 -1.70 -6.52 -2.81
C ASN A 100 -0.75 -7.32 -3.73
N PRO A 101 -1.15 -7.66 -4.97
CA PRO A 101 -0.34 -8.48 -5.86
C PRO A 101 1.07 -7.91 -6.10
N LEU A 102 1.21 -6.58 -6.18
CA LEU A 102 2.52 -5.93 -6.33
C LEU A 102 3.42 -6.21 -5.13
N SER A 103 2.87 -6.07 -3.92
CA SER A 103 3.57 -6.31 -2.66
C SER A 103 3.94 -7.78 -2.47
N LEU A 104 3.04 -8.71 -2.80
CA LEU A 104 3.32 -10.15 -2.72
C LEU A 104 4.46 -10.54 -3.67
N MET A 105 4.45 -10.03 -4.89
CA MET A 105 5.51 -10.26 -5.87
C MET A 105 6.85 -9.68 -5.39
N TYR A 106 6.85 -8.48 -4.81
CA TYR A 106 8.05 -7.91 -4.21
C TYR A 106 8.58 -8.77 -3.06
N GLY A 107 7.69 -9.23 -2.16
CA GLY A 107 8.02 -10.09 -1.03
C GLY A 107 8.78 -11.36 -1.42
N LEU A 108 8.45 -11.97 -2.56
CA LEU A 108 9.13 -13.17 -3.06
C LEU A 108 10.63 -12.95 -3.37
N THR A 109 11.09 -11.70 -3.51
CA THR A 109 12.52 -11.38 -3.71
C THR A 109 13.26 -11.05 -2.43
N LEU A 110 12.52 -10.82 -1.33
CA LEU A 110 13.09 -10.36 -0.07
C LEU A 110 13.54 -11.51 0.82
N SER A 111 12.78 -12.60 0.83
CA SER A 111 12.94 -13.69 1.79
C SER A 111 12.77 -15.04 1.12
N GLU A 112 13.05 -16.10 1.88
CA GLU A 112 12.78 -17.45 1.45
C GLU A 112 11.27 -17.60 1.17
N PRO A 113 10.88 -18.31 0.09
CA PRO A 113 9.48 -18.51 -0.26
C PRO A 113 8.63 -19.05 0.90
N PHE A 114 9.25 -19.83 1.80
CA PHE A 114 8.63 -20.35 3.01
C PHE A 114 8.16 -19.23 3.97
N THR A 115 9.00 -18.23 4.25
CA THR A 115 8.66 -17.10 5.14
C THR A 115 7.52 -16.27 4.59
N ILE A 116 7.51 -16.00 3.29
CA ILE A 116 6.44 -15.25 2.63
C ILE A 116 5.12 -16.03 2.66
N LEU A 117 5.17 -17.34 2.40
CA LEU A 117 3.99 -18.20 2.50
C LEU A 117 3.46 -18.28 3.95
N ALA A 118 4.35 -18.32 4.94
CA ALA A 118 4.00 -18.26 6.35
C ALA A 118 3.34 -16.92 6.73
N PHE A 119 3.86 -15.79 6.24
CA PHE A 119 3.27 -14.46 6.45
C PHE A 119 1.88 -14.36 5.80
N ALA A 120 1.75 -14.85 4.57
CA ALA A 120 0.48 -14.88 3.85
C ALA A 120 -0.55 -15.74 4.59
N THR A 121 -0.19 -16.95 5.00
CA THR A 121 -1.10 -17.84 5.75
C THR A 121 -1.48 -17.27 7.11
N CYS A 122 -0.53 -16.74 7.88
CA CYS A 122 -0.81 -16.08 9.15
C CYS A 122 -1.74 -14.87 8.96
N SER A 123 -1.53 -14.06 7.92
CA SER A 123 -2.39 -12.93 7.61
C SER A 123 -3.82 -13.38 7.26
N LEU A 124 -3.98 -14.47 6.50
CA LEU A 124 -5.30 -15.06 6.23
C LEU A 124 -5.98 -15.56 7.51
N VAL A 125 -5.21 -16.14 8.43
CA VAL A 125 -5.72 -16.55 9.75
C VAL A 125 -6.18 -15.33 10.54
N VAL A 126 -5.40 -14.24 10.60
CA VAL A 126 -5.80 -12.98 11.28
C VAL A 126 -7.13 -12.49 10.72
N VAL A 127 -7.22 -12.32 9.40
CA VAL A 127 -8.41 -11.78 8.72
C VAL A 127 -9.64 -12.66 8.97
N THR A 128 -9.48 -13.98 8.89
CA THR A 128 -10.59 -14.94 9.07
C THR A 128 -11.03 -15.03 10.52
N VAL A 129 -10.10 -15.14 11.46
CA VAL A 129 -10.39 -15.28 12.90
C VAL A 129 -11.01 -14.00 13.46
N VAL A 130 -10.44 -12.84 13.14
CA VAL A 130 -10.97 -11.55 13.59
C VAL A 130 -12.37 -11.31 13.02
N GLY A 131 -12.58 -11.59 11.73
CA GLY A 131 -13.89 -11.47 11.10
C GLY A 131 -14.93 -12.44 11.66
N ALA A 132 -14.56 -13.71 11.88
CA ALA A 132 -15.46 -14.74 12.41
C ALA A 132 -15.86 -14.47 13.87
N ILE A 133 -14.88 -14.10 14.71
CA ILE A 133 -15.13 -13.77 16.12
C ILE A 133 -15.96 -12.48 16.21
N TRP A 134 -15.74 -11.51 15.32
CA TRP A 134 -16.59 -10.31 15.26
C TRP A 134 -18.04 -10.65 14.97
N ASP A 135 -18.30 -11.45 13.93
CA ASP A 135 -19.68 -11.85 13.58
C ASP A 135 -20.32 -12.69 14.68
N TRP A 136 -19.52 -13.46 15.44
CA TRP A 136 -19.98 -14.23 16.60
C TRP A 136 -20.33 -13.33 17.81
N LEU A 137 -19.50 -12.33 18.12
CA LEU A 137 -19.71 -11.39 19.24
C LEU A 137 -20.85 -10.39 18.95
N PHE A 138 -20.98 -9.96 17.71
CA PHE A 138 -21.91 -8.90 17.29
C PHE A 138 -22.79 -9.33 16.11
N PRO A 139 -23.63 -10.36 16.28
CA PRO A 139 -24.63 -10.69 15.27
C PRO A 139 -25.59 -9.50 15.09
N GLN A 140 -25.99 -9.22 13.84
CA GLN A 140 -26.93 -8.14 13.44
C GLN A 140 -26.34 -6.72 13.23
N THR A 141 -25.10 -6.58 12.78
CA THR A 141 -24.57 -5.27 12.35
C THR A 141 -25.06 -4.80 10.97
N SER A 142 -25.79 -5.64 10.24
CA SER A 142 -26.30 -5.34 8.90
C SER A 142 -27.50 -4.40 8.94
N GLN A 143 -27.36 -3.20 8.38
CA GLN A 143 -28.48 -2.29 8.12
C GLN A 143 -28.54 -2.01 6.61
N PRO A 144 -29.48 -2.64 5.87
CA PRO A 144 -29.65 -2.36 4.46
C PRO A 144 -30.16 -0.93 4.27
N ALA A 145 -29.42 -0.10 3.53
CA ALA A 145 -29.94 1.17 3.06
C ALA A 145 -30.94 0.96 1.92
N GLU A 146 -31.86 1.92 1.77
CA GLU A 146 -32.82 1.93 0.67
C GLU A 146 -32.07 2.05 -0.67
N PRO A 147 -32.41 1.21 -1.68
CA PRO A 147 -31.74 1.26 -2.97
C PRO A 147 -32.02 2.59 -3.68
N LEU A 148 -30.96 3.22 -4.19
CA LEU A 148 -31.09 4.42 -5.02
C LEU A 148 -31.85 4.09 -6.31
N PRO A 149 -32.71 5.00 -6.80
CA PRO A 149 -33.42 4.80 -8.05
C PRO A 149 -32.44 4.71 -9.23
N PRO A 150 -32.80 3.95 -10.29
CA PRO A 150 -31.90 3.66 -11.40
C PRO A 150 -31.57 4.91 -12.22
N VAL A 151 -30.28 5.08 -12.55
CA VAL A 151 -29.79 6.18 -13.39
C VAL A 151 -29.97 5.84 -14.87
N ARG A 152 -30.36 6.85 -15.67
CA ARG A 152 -30.53 6.72 -17.12
C ARG A 152 -29.24 6.28 -17.85
N TYR A 153 -29.39 5.44 -18.88
CA TYR A 153 -28.30 4.96 -19.74
C TYR A 153 -27.57 6.09 -20.50
N GLY A 154 -26.34 5.82 -20.95
CA GLY A 154 -25.52 6.76 -21.73
C GLY A 154 -24.60 7.64 -20.86
N VAL A 155 -24.33 8.87 -21.33
CA VAL A 155 -23.40 9.84 -20.69
C VAL A 155 -23.77 10.11 -19.22
N ARG A 156 -25.06 10.05 -18.88
CA ARG A 156 -25.55 10.23 -17.50
C ARG A 156 -24.99 9.19 -16.54
N ARG A 157 -24.70 7.95 -16.97
CA ARG A 157 -24.03 6.94 -16.12
C ARG A 157 -22.61 7.37 -15.76
N ILE A 158 -21.85 7.85 -16.74
CA ILE A 158 -20.47 8.33 -16.53
C ILE A 158 -20.50 9.53 -15.58
N VAL A 159 -21.41 10.48 -15.79
CA VAL A 159 -21.59 11.62 -14.88
C VAL A 159 -22.01 11.16 -13.48
N SER A 160 -22.86 10.15 -13.35
CA SER A 160 -23.26 9.60 -12.05
C SER A 160 -22.11 8.95 -11.28
N LEU A 161 -21.14 8.38 -12.00
CA LEU A 161 -19.93 7.81 -11.44
C LEU A 161 -18.99 8.92 -10.95
N VAL A 162 -18.71 9.92 -11.80
CA VAL A 162 -17.85 11.07 -11.44
C VAL A 162 -18.44 11.86 -10.29
N THR A 163 -19.76 12.08 -10.26
CA THR A 163 -20.42 12.78 -9.14
C THR A 163 -20.36 11.96 -7.85
N ALA A 164 -20.48 10.62 -7.92
CA ALA A 164 -20.32 9.76 -6.75
C ALA A 164 -18.88 9.78 -6.22
N MET A 165 -17.88 9.68 -7.09
CA MET A 165 -16.46 9.78 -6.72
C MET A 165 -16.15 11.15 -6.11
N GLY A 166 -16.62 12.25 -6.72
CA GLY A 166 -16.40 13.60 -6.20
C GLY A 166 -17.03 13.81 -4.82
N ARG A 167 -18.25 13.28 -4.60
CA ARG A 167 -18.88 13.28 -3.28
C ARG A 167 -18.07 12.47 -2.26
N ASP A 168 -17.57 11.29 -2.63
CA ASP A 168 -16.77 10.47 -1.70
C ASP A 168 -15.43 11.13 -1.33
N CYS A 169 -14.83 11.84 -2.29
CA CYS A 169 -13.62 12.65 -2.05
C CYS A 169 -13.86 13.90 -1.19
N SER A 170 -15.11 14.34 -0.98
CA SER A 170 -15.46 15.60 -0.29
C SER A 170 -16.40 15.42 0.92
N ASP A 171 -16.77 14.18 1.23
CA ASP A 171 -17.62 13.81 2.36
C ASP A 171 -16.78 13.33 3.57
N ALA A 172 -17.41 12.74 4.59
CA ALA A 172 -16.75 12.20 5.78
C ALA A 172 -15.59 11.21 5.49
N SER A 173 -15.48 10.64 4.27
CA SER A 173 -14.39 9.72 3.92
C SER A 173 -13.09 10.49 3.81
N ALA A 174 -13.15 11.71 3.27
CA ALA A 174 -12.02 12.63 3.21
C ALA A 174 -11.51 12.94 4.62
N GLY A 175 -12.41 13.25 5.56
CA GLY A 175 -12.04 13.49 6.97
C GLY A 175 -11.35 12.29 7.62
N LEU A 176 -11.84 11.07 7.36
CA LEU A 176 -11.24 9.84 7.88
C LEU A 176 -9.87 9.55 7.23
N MET A 177 -9.74 9.77 5.91
CA MET A 177 -8.45 9.63 5.22
C MET A 177 -7.42 10.64 5.72
N LEU A 178 -7.84 11.90 5.94
CA LEU A 178 -7.00 12.94 6.55
C LEU A 178 -6.58 12.57 7.97
N LEU A 179 -7.45 11.93 8.76
CA LEU A 179 -7.09 11.43 10.08
C LEU A 179 -6.05 10.30 10.01
N GLY A 180 -6.15 9.41 9.01
CA GLY A 180 -5.12 8.40 8.75
C GLY A 180 -3.76 9.04 8.41
N LEU A 181 -3.75 10.04 7.54
CA LEU A 181 -2.54 10.81 7.21
C LEU A 181 -2.01 11.61 8.42
N ALA A 182 -2.89 12.12 9.27
CA ALA A 182 -2.51 12.80 10.51
C ALA A 182 -1.76 11.87 11.47
N GLY A 183 -2.03 10.55 11.43
CA GLY A 183 -1.26 9.55 12.18
C GLY A 183 0.21 9.49 11.77
N VAL A 184 0.50 9.58 10.48
CA VAL A 184 1.87 9.69 9.96
C VAL A 184 2.55 10.96 10.45
N GLY A 185 1.84 12.09 10.40
CA GLY A 185 2.33 13.36 10.92
C GLY A 185 2.60 13.32 12.43
N LEU A 186 1.73 12.66 13.20
CA LEU A 186 1.91 12.47 14.64
C LEU A 186 3.22 11.73 14.94
N LEU A 187 3.47 10.60 14.27
CA LEU A 187 4.71 9.85 14.44
C LEU A 187 5.94 10.69 14.08
N ALA A 188 5.93 11.38 12.93
CA ALA A 188 7.03 12.23 12.50
C ALA A 188 7.32 13.40 13.47
N SER A 189 6.32 13.84 14.23
CA SER A 189 6.49 14.88 15.25
C SER A 189 7.10 14.35 16.55
N VAL A 190 6.66 13.17 16.98
CA VAL A 190 6.98 12.57 18.29
C VAL A 190 8.32 11.85 18.24
N LEU A 191 8.58 11.09 17.17
CA LEU A 191 9.75 10.21 17.05
C LEU A 191 10.98 11.01 16.58
N PRO A 192 12.05 11.10 17.40
CA PRO A 192 13.30 11.71 16.99
C PRO A 192 13.97 10.94 15.84
N PRO A 193 14.82 11.60 15.04
CA PRO A 193 15.61 10.92 14.02
C PRO A 193 16.45 9.80 14.64
N ASN A 194 16.59 8.68 13.93
CA ASN A 194 17.44 7.54 14.30
C ASN A 194 17.04 6.84 15.62
N SER A 195 15.89 7.17 16.22
CA SER A 195 15.49 6.65 17.53
C SER A 195 15.09 5.17 17.54
N LEU A 196 14.74 4.62 16.37
CA LEU A 196 14.23 3.25 16.23
C LEU A 196 15.29 2.25 15.73
N GLN A 197 16.51 2.69 15.43
CA GLN A 197 17.52 1.89 14.72
C GLN A 197 17.94 0.61 15.44
N GLY A 198 17.97 0.59 16.79
CA GLY A 198 18.29 -0.60 17.60
C GLY A 198 17.11 -1.14 18.41
N SER A 199 15.89 -0.68 18.14
CA SER A 199 14.73 -0.98 18.98
C SER A 199 14.03 -2.31 18.65
N MET A 200 14.21 -2.81 17.42
CA MET A 200 13.50 -3.97 16.87
C MET A 200 14.40 -5.18 16.65
N ASN A 201 15.52 -5.24 17.38
CA ASN A 201 16.47 -6.34 17.32
C ASN A 201 15.77 -7.67 17.65
N HIS A 202 16.23 -8.77 17.04
CA HIS A 202 15.64 -10.10 17.22
C HIS A 202 15.56 -10.54 18.68
N ASP A 203 16.56 -10.20 19.50
CA ASP A 203 16.60 -10.60 20.91
C ASP A 203 15.57 -9.88 21.79
N ASN A 204 14.98 -8.79 21.28
CA ASN A 204 14.04 -7.99 22.04
C ASN A 204 12.62 -8.60 22.01
N LEU A 205 12.25 -9.27 23.09
CA LEU A 205 10.89 -9.79 23.32
C LEU A 205 9.80 -8.70 23.25
N LEU A 206 10.13 -7.42 23.43
CA LEU A 206 9.16 -6.33 23.31
C LEU A 206 9.03 -5.79 21.88
N ALA A 207 9.85 -6.24 20.93
CA ALA A 207 9.86 -5.70 19.57
C ALA A 207 8.48 -5.79 18.87
N PRO A 208 7.76 -6.94 18.85
CA PRO A 208 6.43 -6.99 18.24
C PRO A 208 5.40 -6.07 18.91
N LEU A 209 5.48 -5.93 20.24
CA LEU A 209 4.60 -5.05 20.99
C LEU A 209 4.88 -3.57 20.69
N MET A 210 6.15 -3.16 20.73
CA MET A 210 6.55 -1.80 20.39
C MET A 210 6.18 -1.47 18.94
N MET A 211 6.39 -2.42 18.03
CA MET A 211 6.03 -2.25 16.63
C MET A 211 4.52 -2.06 16.45
N SER A 212 3.68 -2.69 17.27
CA SER A 212 2.23 -2.48 17.21
C SER A 212 1.83 -1.04 17.56
N ALA A 213 2.53 -0.42 18.51
CA ALA A 213 2.28 0.96 18.93
C ALA A 213 2.69 1.99 17.87
N ILE A 214 3.70 1.66 17.06
CA ILE A 214 4.18 2.50 15.94
C ILE A 214 3.35 2.24 14.68
N ALA A 215 3.05 0.98 14.38
CA ALA A 215 2.37 0.56 13.16
C ALA A 215 0.89 0.96 13.14
N LEU A 216 0.20 0.98 14.29
CA LEU A 216 -1.24 1.31 14.35
C LEU A 216 -1.53 2.79 13.98
N PRO A 217 -0.77 3.79 14.47
CA PRO A 217 -0.89 5.16 14.01
C PRO A 217 -0.26 5.40 12.63
N ALA A 218 0.72 4.57 12.25
CA ALA A 218 1.35 4.68 10.95
C ALA A 218 0.37 4.33 9.83
N TYR A 219 0.57 4.99 8.69
CA TYR A 219 0.11 4.48 7.41
C TYR A 219 1.36 4.12 6.62
N ALA A 220 1.49 2.83 6.30
CA ALA A 220 2.47 2.36 5.33
C ALA A 220 1.72 1.93 4.08
N SER A 221 2.11 2.44 2.92
CA SER A 221 1.62 1.89 1.66
C SER A 221 2.07 0.41 1.55
N PRO A 222 1.33 -0.46 0.84
CA PRO A 222 1.72 -1.87 0.71
C PRO A 222 3.15 -2.05 0.17
N MET A 223 3.62 -1.14 -0.69
CA MET A 223 4.99 -1.15 -1.21
C MET A 223 6.00 -0.70 -0.16
N MET A 224 5.70 0.35 0.60
CA MET A 224 6.55 0.82 1.71
C MET A 224 6.73 -0.27 2.77
N ALA A 225 5.64 -0.91 3.20
CA ALA A 225 5.70 -1.97 4.20
C ALA A 225 6.56 -3.16 3.75
N MET A 226 6.49 -3.53 2.47
CA MET A 226 7.32 -4.61 1.93
C MET A 226 8.80 -4.21 1.82
N SER A 227 9.10 -2.99 1.38
CA SER A 227 10.48 -2.47 1.37
C SER A 227 11.10 -2.53 2.77
N GLN A 228 10.35 -2.08 3.78
CA GLN A 228 10.79 -2.12 5.18
C GLN A 228 10.97 -3.53 5.71
N LEU A 229 10.05 -4.45 5.38
CA LEU A 229 10.18 -5.86 5.72
C LEU A 229 11.47 -6.46 5.13
N GLY A 230 11.85 -6.05 3.91
CA GLY A 230 13.11 -6.44 3.28
C GLY A 230 14.33 -5.97 4.08
N MET A 231 14.37 -4.68 4.40
CA MET A 231 15.45 -4.10 5.22
C MET A 231 15.50 -4.74 6.62
N MET A 232 14.35 -5.01 7.22
CA MET A 232 14.26 -5.67 8.53
C MET A 232 14.91 -7.05 8.52
N PHE A 233 14.62 -7.86 7.50
CA PHE A 233 15.23 -9.19 7.35
C PHE A 233 16.73 -9.10 7.12
N GLN A 234 17.19 -8.19 6.26
CA GLN A 234 18.62 -8.01 5.97
C GLN A 234 19.45 -7.64 7.21
N HIS A 235 18.89 -6.83 8.10
CA HIS A 235 19.57 -6.39 9.32
C HIS A 235 19.30 -7.31 10.53
N GLY A 236 18.67 -8.47 10.34
CA GLY A 236 18.42 -9.43 11.42
C GLY A 236 17.42 -8.93 12.49
N ASN A 237 16.46 -8.09 12.13
CA ASN A 237 15.41 -7.64 13.05
C ASN A 237 14.39 -8.75 13.35
N SER A 238 13.57 -8.55 14.39
CA SER A 238 12.47 -9.46 14.76
C SER A 238 11.51 -9.70 13.58
N VAL A 239 11.31 -10.98 13.25
CA VAL A 239 10.35 -11.43 12.23
C VAL A 239 8.91 -11.19 12.70
N GLY A 240 8.66 -11.33 14.00
CA GLY A 240 7.39 -10.96 14.63
C GLY A 240 7.08 -9.47 14.47
N ALA A 241 8.06 -8.58 14.67
CA ALA A 241 7.89 -7.15 14.42
C ALA A 241 7.60 -6.86 12.94
N ALA A 242 8.27 -7.56 12.00
CA ALA A 242 7.99 -7.42 10.57
C ALA A 242 6.55 -7.84 10.23
N PHE A 243 6.05 -8.91 10.85
CA PHE A 243 4.67 -9.36 10.67
C PHE A 243 3.66 -8.37 11.25
N VAL A 244 3.94 -7.77 12.40
CA VAL A 244 3.12 -6.70 13.00
C VAL A 244 3.10 -5.47 12.08
N LEU A 245 4.26 -5.08 11.54
CA LEU A 245 4.36 -3.98 10.58
C LEU A 245 3.50 -4.23 9.35
N LEU A 246 3.59 -5.42 8.75
CA LEU A 246 2.77 -5.78 7.60
C LEU A 246 1.28 -5.77 7.98
N SER A 247 0.91 -6.45 9.07
CA SER A 247 -0.47 -6.64 9.50
C SER A 247 -1.19 -5.34 9.90
N LEU A 248 -0.52 -4.50 10.69
CA LEU A 248 -1.12 -3.26 11.24
C LEU A 248 -0.72 -2.03 10.42
N GLY A 249 0.55 -1.92 10.03
CA GLY A 249 1.06 -0.73 9.33
C GLY A 249 0.55 -0.61 7.89
N ALA A 250 0.49 -1.73 7.15
CA ALA A 250 -0.16 -1.75 5.84
C ALA A 250 -1.68 -1.94 5.96
N GLY A 251 -2.11 -2.80 6.90
CA GLY A 251 -3.51 -3.20 7.06
C GLY A 251 -4.43 -2.16 7.69
N MET A 252 -3.91 -1.27 8.53
CA MET A 252 -4.70 -0.31 9.32
C MET A 252 -4.20 1.12 9.15
N ASN A 253 -4.95 2.05 9.74
CA ASN A 253 -4.57 3.44 10.01
C ASN A 253 -5.57 4.04 11.01
N LEU A 254 -5.25 5.22 11.56
CA LEU A 254 -6.15 5.94 12.49
C LEU A 254 -7.53 6.26 11.89
N GLY A 255 -7.60 6.49 10.59
CA GLY A 255 -8.86 6.74 9.86
C GLY A 255 -9.81 5.55 9.91
N LEU A 256 -9.31 4.34 9.65
CA LEU A 256 -10.10 3.10 9.72
C LEU A 256 -10.53 2.79 11.16
N VAL A 257 -9.65 3.03 12.13
CA VAL A 257 -9.96 2.89 13.56
C VAL A 257 -11.06 3.87 13.98
N ALA A 258 -10.95 5.15 13.61
CA ALA A 258 -11.96 6.15 13.88
C ALA A 258 -13.29 5.85 13.18
N TRP A 259 -13.23 5.35 11.94
CA TRP A 259 -14.42 4.89 11.23
C TRP A 259 -15.12 3.77 12.01
N MET A 260 -14.36 2.78 12.51
CA MET A 260 -14.90 1.68 13.29
C MET A 260 -15.60 2.17 14.56
N PHE A 261 -14.97 3.10 15.29
CA PHE A 261 -15.55 3.69 16.49
C PHE A 261 -16.79 4.55 16.21
N ALA A 262 -16.75 5.38 15.18
CA ALA A 262 -17.89 6.20 14.78
C ALA A 262 -19.08 5.35 14.30
N CYS A 263 -18.80 4.21 13.67
CA CYS A 263 -19.80 3.36 13.07
C CYS A 263 -20.46 2.39 14.05
N TYR A 264 -19.66 1.72 14.88
CA TYR A 264 -20.11 0.61 15.75
C TYR A 264 -20.12 0.98 17.24
N GLY A 265 -19.67 2.19 17.58
CA GLY A 265 -19.56 2.68 18.95
C GLY A 265 -18.27 2.23 19.65
N TRP A 266 -17.91 2.94 20.73
CA TRP A 266 -16.65 2.73 21.45
C TRP A 266 -16.45 1.31 21.97
N ARG A 267 -17.49 0.68 22.52
CA ARG A 267 -17.40 -0.68 23.09
C ARG A 267 -17.09 -1.73 22.04
N ARG A 268 -17.83 -1.72 20.92
CA ARG A 268 -17.64 -2.70 19.85
C ARG A 268 -16.33 -2.44 19.11
N GLY A 269 -16.06 -1.18 18.74
CA GLY A 269 -14.79 -0.82 18.11
C GLY A 269 -13.57 -1.20 18.97
N GLY A 270 -13.66 -1.01 20.29
CA GLY A 270 -12.59 -1.36 21.23
C GLY A 270 -12.39 -2.87 21.34
N ALA A 271 -13.48 -3.64 21.38
CA ALA A 271 -13.41 -5.10 21.36
C ALA A 271 -12.76 -5.63 20.07
N TRP A 272 -13.08 -5.05 18.91
CA TRP A 272 -12.43 -5.40 17.65
C TRP A 272 -10.94 -5.07 17.64
N LEU A 273 -10.57 -3.86 18.03
CA LEU A 273 -9.17 -3.45 18.05
C LEU A 273 -8.35 -4.33 19.01
N GLY A 274 -8.90 -4.60 20.21
CA GLY A 274 -8.27 -5.49 21.18
C GLY A 274 -8.13 -6.92 20.66
N LEU A 275 -9.16 -7.45 19.99
CA LEU A 275 -9.11 -8.77 19.36
C LEU A 275 -8.06 -8.83 18.25
N LEU A 276 -8.02 -7.83 17.37
CA LEU A 276 -7.06 -7.75 16.29
C LEU A 276 -5.63 -7.70 16.81
N LEU A 277 -5.36 -6.84 17.80
CA LEU A 277 -4.05 -6.76 18.46
C LEU A 277 -3.67 -8.09 19.12
N LEU A 278 -4.60 -8.74 19.83
CA LEU A 278 -4.34 -10.03 20.49
C LEU A 278 -3.97 -11.11 19.48
N VAL A 279 -4.73 -11.25 18.39
CA VAL A 279 -4.49 -12.28 17.37
C VAL A 279 -3.19 -12.00 16.61
N VAL A 280 -2.94 -10.74 16.22
CA VAL A 280 -1.70 -10.35 15.52
C VAL A 280 -0.48 -10.54 16.42
N LEU A 281 -0.53 -10.12 17.68
CA LEU A 281 0.59 -10.31 18.62
C LEU A 281 0.79 -11.79 18.97
N GLY A 282 -0.29 -12.54 19.19
CA GLY A 282 -0.20 -13.97 19.47
C GLY A 282 0.49 -14.74 18.33
N LEU A 283 0.13 -14.44 17.08
CA LEU A 283 0.78 -15.02 15.91
C LEU A 283 2.20 -14.49 15.73
N SER A 284 2.45 -13.20 15.93
CA SER A 284 3.78 -12.61 15.77
C SER A 284 4.80 -13.24 16.72
N TYR A 285 4.46 -13.41 18.00
CA TYR A 285 5.29 -14.12 18.96
C TYR A 285 5.47 -15.61 18.63
N GLY A 286 4.46 -16.23 18.03
CA GLY A 286 4.53 -17.62 17.59
C GLY A 286 5.49 -17.85 16.42
N ILE A 287 5.58 -16.89 15.48
CA ILE A 287 6.41 -17.01 14.28
C ILE A 287 7.80 -16.39 14.40
N ASP A 288 8.04 -15.54 15.40
CA ASP A 288 9.28 -14.76 15.54
C ASP A 288 10.54 -15.63 15.64
N ARG A 289 10.49 -16.73 16.42
CA ARG A 289 11.62 -17.67 16.54
C ARG A 289 11.71 -18.69 15.41
N PRO A 290 10.61 -19.36 14.98
CA PRO A 290 10.70 -20.40 13.97
C PRO A 290 11.09 -19.91 12.57
N LEU A 291 10.81 -18.64 12.24
CA LEU A 291 11.07 -18.07 10.92
C LEU A 291 12.32 -17.19 10.88
N PHE A 292 13.12 -17.14 11.94
CA PHE A 292 14.33 -16.34 11.95
C PHE A 292 15.38 -16.94 11.00
N PRO A 293 15.88 -16.20 9.99
CA PRO A 293 16.83 -16.75 9.03
C PRO A 293 18.18 -17.02 9.71
N HIS A 294 18.56 -18.29 9.79
CA HIS A 294 19.84 -18.70 10.35
C HIS A 294 20.98 -18.42 9.35
N GLY A 295 21.89 -17.49 9.67
CA GLY A 295 23.11 -17.24 8.89
C GLY A 295 23.27 -15.82 8.32
N GLN A 296 22.52 -14.83 8.80
CA GLN A 296 22.75 -13.41 8.48
C GLN A 296 23.56 -12.75 9.59
N GLU A 297 24.51 -11.89 9.24
CA GLU A 297 25.25 -11.07 10.21
C GLU A 297 24.26 -10.10 10.87
N ILE A 298 24.23 -10.10 12.20
CA ILE A 298 23.34 -9.22 12.96
C ILE A 298 23.94 -7.82 12.86
N ALA A 299 23.27 -6.93 12.14
CA ALA A 299 23.66 -5.53 12.07
C ALA A 299 23.25 -4.82 13.37
N ASP A 300 24.13 -4.01 13.95
CA ASP A 300 23.87 -3.31 15.21
C ASP A 300 22.85 -2.16 15.07
N HIS A 301 22.49 -1.76 13.84
CA HIS A 301 21.53 -0.68 13.55
C HIS A 301 20.78 -0.94 12.23
N THR A 302 19.55 -0.43 12.11
CA THR A 302 18.79 -0.48 10.85
C THR A 302 18.13 0.86 10.50
N HIS A 303 18.12 1.21 9.22
CA HIS A 303 17.44 2.39 8.68
C HIS A 303 15.97 2.14 8.28
N ALA A 304 15.48 0.91 8.45
CA ALA A 304 14.13 0.51 8.02
C ALA A 304 13.00 1.39 8.62
N PHE A 305 13.23 1.93 9.81
CA PHE A 305 12.23 2.66 10.58
C PHE A 305 12.34 4.19 10.46
N ASP A 306 13.35 4.72 9.79
CA ASP A 306 13.58 6.17 9.69
C ASP A 306 12.43 6.88 8.97
N VAL A 307 11.68 6.15 8.14
CA VAL A 307 10.47 6.62 7.46
C VAL A 307 9.36 7.06 8.45
N TYR A 308 9.32 6.49 9.65
CA TYR A 308 8.36 6.88 10.70
C TYR A 308 8.87 8.01 11.60
N CYS A 309 10.18 8.22 11.58
CA CYS A 309 10.85 9.23 12.37
C CYS A 309 10.83 10.59 11.67
N ARG A 310 11.18 11.62 12.44
CA ARG A 310 11.49 12.95 11.93
C ARG A 310 12.61 12.87 10.87
N ALA A 311 12.38 13.49 9.72
CA ALA A 311 13.33 13.49 8.60
C ALA A 311 14.54 14.40 8.83
N TRP A 312 14.35 15.53 9.52
CA TRP A 312 15.38 16.56 9.70
C TRP A 312 15.93 16.60 11.13
N HIS A 313 17.26 16.53 11.29
CA HIS A 313 17.96 16.58 12.58
C HIS A 313 18.02 17.99 13.18
N SER A 314 18.31 19.01 12.36
CA SER A 314 18.49 20.39 12.79
C SER A 314 17.55 21.35 12.05
N GLY A 315 17.25 22.48 12.68
CA GLY A 315 16.41 23.53 12.09
C GLY A 315 17.26 24.48 11.23
N GLY A 316 16.84 24.77 10.00
CA GLY A 316 17.49 25.74 9.12
C GLY A 316 16.49 26.52 8.26
N PRO A 317 16.85 27.70 7.74
CA PRO A 317 15.99 28.51 6.87
C PRO A 317 15.71 27.83 5.51
N GLU A 318 16.63 26.96 5.05
CA GLU A 318 16.54 26.27 3.76
C GLU A 318 15.69 24.98 3.80
N LEU A 319 15.21 24.56 4.98
CA LEU A 319 14.45 23.31 5.14
C LEU A 319 13.21 23.22 4.26
N ALA A 320 12.57 24.36 3.98
CA ALA A 320 11.41 24.43 3.10
C ALA A 320 11.78 24.01 1.66
N GLN A 321 12.91 24.50 1.16
CA GLN A 321 13.41 24.19 -0.18
C GLN A 321 13.89 22.74 -0.24
N MET A 322 14.67 22.28 0.73
CA MET A 322 15.10 20.88 0.84
C MET A 322 13.91 19.91 0.90
N THR A 323 12.86 20.27 1.65
CA THR A 323 11.63 19.46 1.74
C THR A 323 10.92 19.38 0.39
N LEU A 324 10.81 20.50 -0.32
CA LEU A 324 10.17 20.54 -1.63
C LEU A 324 10.97 19.77 -2.68
N GLU A 325 12.29 19.91 -2.67
CA GLU A 325 13.20 19.18 -3.55
C GLU A 325 13.11 17.68 -3.29
N ARG A 326 13.16 17.25 -2.03
CA ARG A 326 13.01 15.84 -1.67
C ARG A 326 11.66 15.28 -2.10
N LEU A 327 10.57 16.02 -1.85
CA LEU A 327 9.24 15.61 -2.28
C LEU A 327 9.15 15.48 -3.81
N ARG A 328 9.76 16.40 -4.56
CA ARG A 328 9.78 16.36 -6.03
C ARG A 328 10.61 15.19 -6.57
N GLN A 329 11.64 14.78 -5.84
CA GLN A 329 12.50 13.65 -6.19
C GLN A 329 11.81 12.31 -5.92
N ASP A 330 11.06 12.20 -4.82
CA ASP A 330 10.32 10.98 -4.47
C ASP A 330 9.06 10.81 -5.34
N ALA A 331 8.59 11.88 -5.97
CA ALA A 331 7.35 11.90 -6.72
C ALA A 331 7.41 11.10 -8.02
N GLN A 332 6.68 9.98 -8.08
CA GLN A 332 6.54 9.22 -9.31
C GLN A 332 5.48 9.83 -10.23
N PHE A 333 5.65 9.70 -11.55
CA PHE A 333 4.74 10.29 -12.54
C PHE A 333 3.26 9.90 -12.30
N PHE A 334 2.99 8.61 -12.08
CA PHE A 334 1.63 8.12 -11.88
C PHE A 334 1.02 8.55 -10.54
N GLU A 335 1.83 8.73 -9.49
CA GLU A 335 1.39 9.23 -8.19
C GLU A 335 0.93 10.69 -8.30
N VAL A 336 1.74 11.53 -8.97
CA VAL A 336 1.41 12.95 -9.19
C VAL A 336 0.15 13.08 -10.03
N LYS A 337 0.00 12.29 -11.10
CA LYS A 337 -1.21 12.32 -11.93
C LYS A 337 -2.45 11.86 -11.16
N SER A 338 -2.30 10.83 -10.32
CA SER A 338 -3.39 10.36 -9.45
C SER A 338 -3.80 11.43 -8.44
N LEU A 339 -2.83 12.11 -7.84
CA LEU A 339 -3.07 13.18 -6.87
C LEU A 339 -3.76 14.40 -7.53
N GLN A 340 -3.34 14.79 -8.73
CA GLN A 340 -3.99 15.85 -9.52
C GLN A 340 -5.45 15.51 -9.83
N LEU A 341 -5.71 14.27 -10.25
CA LEU A 341 -7.07 13.80 -10.55
C LEU A 341 -7.95 13.74 -9.28
N LEU A 342 -7.40 13.28 -8.15
CA LEU A 342 -8.09 13.32 -6.87
C LEU A 342 -8.42 14.75 -6.44
N GLY A 343 -7.48 15.69 -6.60
CA GLY A 343 -7.71 17.11 -6.35
C GLY A 343 -8.84 17.68 -7.20
N PHE A 344 -8.86 17.34 -8.50
CA PHE A 344 -9.96 17.70 -9.41
C PHE A 344 -11.30 17.11 -8.95
N LEU A 345 -11.35 15.82 -8.62
CA LEU A 345 -12.56 15.16 -8.13
C LEU A 345 -13.08 15.75 -6.81
N CYS A 346 -12.17 16.07 -5.88
CA CYS A 346 -12.50 16.75 -4.64
C CYS A 346 -13.08 18.16 -4.91
N GLY A 347 -12.47 18.91 -5.83
CA GLY A 347 -12.99 20.20 -6.29
C GLY A 347 -14.39 20.09 -6.91
N VAL A 348 -14.63 19.09 -7.76
CA VAL A 348 -15.95 18.79 -8.32
C VAL A 348 -16.95 18.46 -7.20
N GLY A 349 -16.56 17.65 -6.21
CA GLY A 349 -17.39 17.33 -5.05
C GLY A 349 -17.80 18.53 -4.22
N LEU A 350 -16.84 19.40 -3.90
CA LEU A 350 -17.07 20.65 -3.17
C LEU A 350 -17.97 21.62 -3.96
N LEU A 351 -17.76 21.73 -5.27
CA LEU A 351 -18.59 22.54 -6.16
C LEU A 351 -20.02 22.01 -6.23
N LEU A 352 -20.19 20.69 -6.39
CA LEU A 352 -21.51 20.05 -6.37
C LEU A 352 -22.22 20.25 -5.02
N ARG A 353 -21.47 20.25 -3.90
CA ARG A 353 -22.03 20.55 -2.58
C ARG A 353 -22.45 22.00 -2.43
N ALA A 354 -21.69 22.94 -2.99
CA ALA A 354 -22.02 24.37 -2.96
C ALA A 354 -23.23 24.72 -3.84
N ILE A 355 -23.35 24.07 -5.01
CA ILE A 355 -24.44 24.31 -5.97
C ILE A 355 -25.67 23.45 -5.65
N GLY A 356 -25.54 22.39 -4.85
CA GLY A 356 -26.63 21.47 -4.48
C GLY A 356 -27.96 22.11 -4.04
N PRO A 357 -27.97 23.23 -3.29
CA PRO A 357 -29.22 23.94 -2.96
C PRO A 357 -29.94 24.56 -4.17
N TRP A 358 -29.22 24.82 -5.26
CA TRP A 358 -29.69 25.50 -6.46
C TRP A 358 -29.94 24.55 -7.63
N LEU A 359 -29.20 23.44 -7.71
CA LEU A 359 -29.29 22.45 -8.78
C LEU A 359 -29.26 21.04 -8.20
N ASP A 360 -30.41 20.36 -8.26
CA ASP A 360 -30.48 18.94 -7.92
C ASP A 360 -29.96 18.09 -9.09
N VAL A 361 -28.64 17.94 -9.13
CA VAL A 361 -27.95 17.07 -10.08
C VAL A 361 -28.42 15.62 -9.96
N GLU A 362 -28.85 15.20 -8.77
CA GLU A 362 -29.34 13.84 -8.55
C GLU A 362 -30.71 13.65 -9.21
N ALA A 363 -31.62 14.61 -9.07
CA ALA A 363 -32.89 14.60 -9.80
C ALA A 363 -32.71 14.56 -11.32
N TRP A 364 -31.72 15.29 -11.86
CA TRP A 364 -31.40 15.25 -13.30
C TRP A 364 -30.88 13.88 -13.76
N LEU A 365 -30.05 13.22 -12.95
CA LEU A 365 -29.52 11.88 -13.23
C LEU A 365 -30.64 10.81 -13.20
N GLN A 366 -31.63 10.99 -12.33
CA GLN A 366 -32.69 10.03 -12.04
C GLN A 366 -33.96 10.19 -12.91
N GLN A 367 -33.99 11.13 -13.87
CA GLN A 367 -35.17 11.33 -14.72
C GLN A 367 -35.52 10.06 -15.52
N PRO A 368 -36.80 9.64 -15.53
CA PRO A 368 -37.25 8.46 -16.27
C PRO A 368 -37.01 8.63 -17.78
N ALA A 369 -36.78 7.51 -18.47
CA ALA A 369 -36.62 7.52 -19.92
C ALA A 369 -37.94 7.92 -20.60
N PRO A 370 -37.91 8.72 -21.70
CA PRO A 370 -39.09 8.93 -22.52
C PRO A 370 -39.56 7.59 -23.12
N CYS A 371 -40.87 7.34 -23.13
CA CYS A 371 -41.48 6.04 -23.46
C CYS A 371 -41.25 5.53 -24.90
N ASP A 372 -40.63 6.31 -25.78
CA ASP A 372 -40.62 6.08 -27.25
C ASP A 372 -39.26 5.68 -27.86
N HIS A 373 -38.28 5.24 -27.06
CA HIS A 373 -36.99 4.80 -27.64
C HIS A 373 -37.08 3.39 -28.24
N ARG A 374 -37.04 3.30 -29.57
CA ARG A 374 -36.87 2.02 -30.29
C ARG A 374 -35.37 1.65 -30.28
N PRO A 375 -34.95 0.60 -29.56
CA PRO A 375 -33.53 0.25 -29.51
C PRO A 375 -33.07 -0.20 -30.90
N GLY A 376 -31.97 0.41 -31.38
CA GLY A 376 -31.28 -0.06 -32.57
C GLY A 376 -30.69 -1.46 -32.37
N ARG A 377 -30.25 -2.11 -33.45
CA ARG A 377 -29.72 -3.49 -33.41
C ARG A 377 -28.48 -3.68 -32.52
N PHE A 378 -27.78 -2.58 -32.20
CA PHE A 378 -26.64 -2.52 -31.29
C PHE A 378 -26.96 -1.83 -29.94
N ASP A 379 -28.20 -1.40 -29.71
CA ASP A 379 -28.65 -0.76 -28.47
C ASP A 379 -29.17 -1.81 -27.49
N VAL A 380 -28.25 -2.66 -27.02
CA VAL A 380 -28.55 -3.73 -26.07
C VAL A 380 -28.57 -3.16 -24.66
N VAL A 381 -29.72 -3.25 -23.99
CA VAL A 381 -29.87 -2.82 -22.59
C VAL A 381 -29.21 -3.86 -21.67
N VAL A 382 -27.99 -3.55 -21.23
CA VAL A 382 -27.26 -4.37 -20.25
C VAL A 382 -27.60 -3.95 -18.83
N SER A 383 -27.85 -4.92 -17.95
CA SER A 383 -28.17 -4.65 -16.55
C SER A 383 -27.02 -3.91 -15.84
N PRO A 384 -27.32 -2.98 -14.91
CA PRO A 384 -26.29 -2.26 -14.15
C PRO A 384 -25.29 -3.18 -13.44
N ALA A 385 -25.76 -4.33 -12.96
CA ALA A 385 -24.93 -5.32 -12.28
C ALA A 385 -23.90 -5.99 -13.20
N VAL A 386 -24.28 -6.32 -14.44
CA VAL A 386 -23.35 -6.88 -15.43
C VAL A 386 -22.30 -5.84 -15.80
N VAL A 387 -22.69 -4.58 -16.02
CA VAL A 387 -21.75 -3.49 -16.29
C VAL A 387 -20.79 -3.30 -15.12
N GLY A 388 -21.28 -3.20 -13.90
CA GLY A 388 -20.42 -3.05 -12.72
C GLY A 388 -19.50 -4.26 -12.50
N GLY A 389 -19.99 -5.48 -12.71
CA GLY A 389 -19.18 -6.70 -12.66
C GLY A 389 -18.08 -6.72 -13.71
N THR A 390 -18.37 -6.33 -14.96
CA THR A 390 -17.36 -6.22 -16.02
C THR A 390 -16.32 -5.14 -15.71
N ILE A 391 -16.71 -4.01 -15.12
CA ILE A 391 -15.77 -2.95 -14.72
C ILE A 391 -14.86 -3.43 -13.59
N LEU A 392 -15.40 -4.13 -12.59
CA LEU A 392 -14.59 -4.71 -11.50
C LEU A 392 -13.61 -5.75 -12.02
N LEU A 393 -14.05 -6.66 -12.90
CA LEU A 393 -13.18 -7.63 -13.54
C LEU A 393 -12.11 -6.94 -14.40
N GLY A 394 -12.49 -5.89 -15.13
CA GLY A 394 -11.58 -5.05 -15.89
C GLY A 394 -10.54 -4.35 -15.00
N LEU A 395 -10.93 -3.91 -13.79
CA LEU A 395 -10.01 -3.31 -12.82
C LEU A 395 -9.01 -4.34 -12.29
N VAL A 396 -9.45 -5.57 -12.02
CA VAL A 396 -8.56 -6.67 -11.63
C VAL A 396 -7.59 -7.01 -12.77
N ALA A 397 -8.09 -7.13 -14.00
CA ALA A 397 -7.24 -7.37 -15.17
C ALA A 397 -6.24 -6.22 -15.39
N PHE A 398 -6.67 -4.96 -15.24
CA PHE A 398 -5.80 -3.80 -15.32
C PHE A 398 -4.74 -3.79 -14.22
N SER A 399 -5.09 -4.17 -12.99
CA SER A 399 -4.13 -4.34 -11.89
C SER A 399 -3.07 -5.40 -12.21
N LEU A 400 -3.48 -6.54 -12.77
CA LEU A 400 -2.56 -7.62 -13.20
C LEU A 400 -1.63 -7.15 -14.33
N VAL A 401 -2.16 -6.47 -15.34
CA VAL A 401 -1.34 -5.86 -16.41
C VAL A 401 -0.41 -4.78 -15.84
N GLY A 402 -0.89 -3.99 -14.88
CA GLY A 402 -0.11 -3.01 -14.13
C GLY A 402 1.06 -3.65 -13.39
N CYS A 403 0.91 -4.87 -12.88
CA CYS A 403 2.02 -5.63 -12.28
C CYS A 403 3.11 -5.94 -13.31
N TYR A 404 2.74 -6.36 -14.53
CA TYR A 404 3.70 -6.60 -15.61
C TYR A 404 4.40 -5.31 -16.08
N ALA A 405 3.70 -4.18 -16.05
CA ALA A 405 4.28 -2.88 -16.37
C ALA A 405 5.20 -2.36 -15.26
N TYR A 406 4.85 -2.60 -13.99
CA TYR A 406 5.67 -2.18 -12.85
C TYR A 406 6.97 -2.98 -12.70
N TYR A 407 6.93 -4.27 -13.07
CA TYR A 407 8.09 -5.16 -13.11
C TYR A 407 8.50 -5.41 -14.56
N PRO A 408 9.32 -4.53 -15.17
CA PRO A 408 9.66 -4.60 -16.59
C PRO A 408 10.49 -5.86 -16.93
N PRO A 409 10.63 -6.19 -18.23
CA PRO A 409 11.51 -7.26 -18.66
C PRO A 409 12.98 -6.92 -18.36
N ALA A 410 13.85 -7.93 -18.43
CA ALA A 410 15.23 -7.79 -17.98
C ALA A 410 16.03 -6.74 -18.77
N ASP A 411 15.80 -6.63 -20.07
CA ASP A 411 16.40 -5.63 -20.96
C ASP A 411 16.08 -4.19 -20.52
N GLU A 412 14.80 -3.85 -20.38
CA GLU A 412 14.36 -2.54 -19.87
C GLU A 412 14.89 -2.27 -18.45
N ALA A 413 14.85 -3.27 -17.57
CA ALA A 413 15.40 -3.13 -16.22
C ALA A 413 16.91 -2.83 -16.23
N PHE A 414 17.67 -3.40 -17.17
CA PHE A 414 19.10 -3.13 -17.28
C PHE A 414 19.42 -1.73 -17.83
N GLU A 415 18.53 -1.11 -18.61
CA GLU A 415 18.68 0.29 -19.04
C GLU A 415 18.63 1.23 -17.83
N GLU A 416 17.67 1.02 -16.94
CA GLU A 416 17.52 1.80 -15.72
C GLU A 416 18.64 1.51 -14.71
N ILE A 417 19.05 0.24 -14.57
CA ILE A 417 20.20 -0.15 -13.75
C ILE A 417 21.49 0.53 -14.24
N TYR A 418 21.67 0.67 -15.55
CA TYR A 418 22.86 1.31 -16.11
C TYR A 418 22.95 2.79 -15.70
N VAL A 419 21.83 3.52 -15.77
CA VAL A 419 21.76 4.91 -15.30
C VAL A 419 22.03 4.99 -13.79
N ALA A 420 21.33 4.16 -13.00
CA ALA A 420 21.48 4.15 -11.55
C ALA A 420 22.91 3.79 -11.11
N GLN A 421 23.54 2.82 -11.79
CA GLN A 421 24.93 2.45 -11.56
C GLN A 421 25.87 3.63 -11.84
N GLY A 422 25.71 4.33 -12.96
CA GLY A 422 26.57 5.46 -13.32
C GLY A 422 26.56 6.57 -12.27
N GLU A 423 25.37 6.93 -11.81
CA GLU A 423 25.17 7.97 -10.79
C GLU A 423 25.65 7.52 -9.40
N ALA A 424 25.32 6.29 -8.98
CA ALA A 424 25.74 5.73 -7.69
C ALA A 424 27.26 5.69 -7.56
N LEU A 425 27.94 5.16 -8.58
CA LEU A 425 29.39 5.00 -8.55
C LEU A 425 30.12 6.34 -8.66
N THR A 426 29.59 7.29 -9.45
CA THR A 426 30.16 8.64 -9.55
C THR A 426 30.02 9.42 -8.25
N ALA A 427 28.84 9.34 -7.61
CA ALA A 427 28.61 9.97 -6.31
C ALA A 427 29.48 9.36 -5.21
N ALA A 428 29.63 8.02 -5.21
CA ALA A 428 30.51 7.32 -4.28
C ALA A 428 31.97 7.76 -4.41
N LEU A 429 32.50 7.84 -5.65
CA LEU A 429 33.86 8.35 -5.90
C LEU A 429 34.06 9.80 -5.43
N GLY A 430 33.00 10.60 -5.44
CA GLY A 430 32.97 11.96 -4.91
C GLY A 430 32.83 12.05 -3.39
N LEU A 431 32.67 10.93 -2.68
CA LEU A 431 32.31 10.84 -1.26
C LEU A 431 31.06 11.66 -0.89
N ASN A 432 30.13 11.82 -1.83
CA ASN A 432 28.86 12.46 -1.54
C ASN A 432 27.89 11.40 -1.02
N PHE A 433 27.91 11.15 0.30
CA PHE A 433 27.09 10.12 0.94
C PHE A 433 25.60 10.25 0.61
N GLU A 434 25.03 11.46 0.69
CA GLU A 434 23.59 11.67 0.45
C GLU A 434 23.19 11.28 -0.98
N GLN A 435 24.01 11.63 -1.97
CA GLN A 435 23.76 11.29 -3.37
C GLN A 435 24.09 9.81 -3.65
N ALA A 436 25.14 9.26 -3.05
CA ALA A 436 25.53 7.86 -3.20
C ALA A 436 24.45 6.94 -2.63
N HIS A 437 24.08 7.10 -1.36
CA HIS A 437 23.00 6.36 -0.70
C HIS A 437 21.73 6.36 -1.55
N ARG A 438 21.33 7.53 -2.05
CA ARG A 438 20.12 7.65 -2.89
C ARG A 438 20.17 6.78 -4.15
N TRP A 439 21.27 6.83 -4.90
CA TRP A 439 21.37 6.08 -6.15
C TRP A 439 21.67 4.60 -5.92
N ILE A 440 22.34 4.26 -4.82
CA ILE A 440 22.50 2.90 -4.33
C ILE A 440 21.12 2.29 -4.02
N ASP A 441 20.23 3.00 -3.32
CA ASP A 441 18.84 2.55 -3.06
C ASP A 441 18.06 2.31 -4.35
N ILE A 442 18.14 3.24 -5.30
CA ILE A 442 17.46 3.13 -6.60
C ILE A 442 18.00 1.91 -7.36
N TYR A 443 19.31 1.72 -7.34
CA TYR A 443 19.96 0.59 -7.98
C TYR A 443 19.51 -0.74 -7.31
N ASP A 444 19.57 -0.84 -5.99
CA ASP A 444 19.05 -1.99 -5.23
C ASP A 444 17.60 -2.31 -5.60
N GLY A 445 16.74 -1.28 -5.62
CA GLY A 445 15.34 -1.40 -6.01
C GLY A 445 15.14 -1.97 -7.41
N TRP A 446 15.92 -1.51 -8.39
CA TRP A 446 15.87 -2.06 -9.75
C TRP A 446 16.40 -3.50 -9.84
N THR A 447 17.44 -3.86 -9.08
CA THR A 447 17.89 -5.26 -9.04
C THR A 447 16.84 -6.21 -8.46
N ARG A 448 16.05 -5.77 -7.47
CA ARG A 448 14.89 -6.53 -6.96
C ARG A 448 13.78 -6.64 -8.01
N LYS A 449 13.45 -5.54 -8.68
CA LYS A 449 12.43 -5.54 -9.75
C LYS A 449 12.81 -6.46 -10.90
N LEU A 450 14.10 -6.56 -11.24
CA LEU A 450 14.63 -7.49 -12.24
C LEU A 450 14.31 -8.96 -11.87
N GLU A 451 14.54 -9.35 -10.61
CA GLU A 451 14.22 -10.71 -10.13
C GLU A 451 12.72 -11.02 -10.25
N VAL A 452 11.86 -10.09 -9.81
CA VAL A 452 10.39 -10.24 -9.94
C VAL A 452 9.98 -10.29 -11.42
N GLY A 453 10.49 -9.38 -12.23
CA GLY A 453 10.15 -9.26 -13.65
C GLY A 453 10.51 -10.53 -14.44
N GLN A 454 11.63 -11.16 -14.09
CA GLN A 454 12.04 -12.45 -14.64
C GLN A 454 11.11 -13.58 -14.18
N PHE A 455 10.79 -13.65 -12.88
CA PHE A 455 9.88 -14.65 -12.33
C PHE A 455 8.48 -14.57 -12.95
N LEU A 456 7.93 -13.37 -13.11
CA LEU A 456 6.61 -13.16 -13.71
C LEU A 456 6.52 -13.67 -15.16
N ARG A 457 7.58 -13.48 -15.96
CA ARG A 457 7.57 -13.84 -17.39
C ARG A 457 7.96 -15.29 -17.64
N ARG A 458 8.85 -15.85 -16.83
CA ARG A 458 9.38 -17.21 -17.03
C ARG A 458 8.81 -18.26 -16.08
N GLY A 459 8.12 -17.84 -15.02
CA GLY A 459 7.55 -18.72 -13.99
C GLY A 459 8.56 -19.28 -12.99
N THR A 460 9.87 -19.09 -13.22
CA THR A 460 10.95 -19.59 -12.35
C THR A 460 12.11 -18.62 -12.29
N LEU A 461 12.77 -18.52 -11.13
CA LEU A 461 14.02 -17.79 -10.95
C LEU A 461 15.06 -18.80 -10.43
N SER A 462 16.17 -18.99 -11.17
CA SER A 462 17.20 -19.94 -10.76
C SER A 462 17.92 -19.47 -9.49
N PRO A 463 18.32 -20.36 -8.57
CA PRO A 463 19.18 -20.00 -7.44
C PRO A 463 20.46 -19.26 -7.88
N TYR A 464 20.95 -19.55 -9.08
CA TYR A 464 22.08 -18.84 -9.67
C TYR A 464 21.77 -17.36 -9.95
N HIS A 465 20.61 -17.06 -10.55
CA HIS A 465 20.17 -15.68 -10.80
C HIS A 465 20.00 -14.89 -9.50
N GLN A 466 19.36 -15.52 -8.49
CA GLN A 466 19.19 -14.93 -7.16
C GLN A 466 20.54 -14.65 -6.49
N ALA A 467 21.48 -15.59 -6.55
CA ALA A 467 22.81 -15.42 -5.98
C ALA A 467 23.58 -14.27 -6.65
N ARG A 468 23.46 -14.11 -7.98
CA ARG A 468 24.08 -12.99 -8.71
C ARG A 468 23.47 -11.65 -8.32
N ALA A 469 22.15 -11.56 -8.20
CA ALA A 469 21.46 -10.34 -7.78
C ALA A 469 21.85 -9.98 -6.34
N LYS A 470 21.79 -10.95 -5.42
CA LYS A 470 22.22 -10.77 -4.02
C LYS A 470 23.67 -10.29 -3.90
N LEU A 471 24.59 -10.82 -4.71
CA LEU A 471 25.98 -10.38 -4.71
C LEU A 471 26.15 -8.90 -5.11
N VAL A 472 25.36 -8.41 -6.07
CA VAL A 472 25.39 -6.98 -6.43
C VAL A 472 24.89 -6.14 -5.25
N ARG A 473 23.76 -6.53 -4.66
CA ARG A 473 23.17 -5.82 -3.51
C ARG A 473 24.12 -5.73 -2.31
N SER A 474 24.71 -6.86 -1.90
CA SER A 474 25.66 -6.85 -0.78
C SER A 474 26.89 -5.97 -1.03
N LYS A 475 27.31 -5.82 -2.30
CA LYS A 475 28.41 -4.90 -2.65
C LYS A 475 27.99 -3.43 -2.67
N LEU A 476 26.74 -3.16 -3.03
CA LEU A 476 26.16 -1.82 -2.95
C LEU A 476 26.04 -1.35 -1.50
N GLU A 477 25.61 -2.25 -0.61
CA GLU A 477 25.54 -2.01 0.84
C GLU A 477 26.93 -1.72 1.44
N LEU A 478 27.93 -2.55 1.15
CA LEU A 478 29.31 -2.26 1.56
C LEU A 478 29.82 -0.93 1.00
N LEU A 479 29.50 -0.62 -0.26
CA LEU A 479 29.90 0.65 -0.87
C LEU A 479 29.28 1.84 -0.12
N GLU A 480 28.04 1.72 0.30
CA GLU A 480 27.35 2.75 1.08
C GLU A 480 28.04 3.02 2.43
N HIS A 481 28.36 1.96 3.17
CA HIS A 481 29.08 2.05 4.45
C HIS A 481 30.45 2.73 4.28
N GLU A 482 31.22 2.34 3.28
CA GLU A 482 32.57 2.90 3.06
C GLU A 482 32.52 4.36 2.57
N VAL A 483 31.47 4.75 1.84
CA VAL A 483 31.23 6.16 1.50
C VAL A 483 30.89 6.97 2.76
N GLN A 484 30.12 6.39 3.69
CA GLN A 484 29.79 7.02 4.97
C GLN A 484 31.03 7.22 5.84
N ASP A 485 31.91 6.21 5.90
CA ASP A 485 33.15 6.24 6.67
C ASP A 485 34.24 7.10 5.99
N GLY A 486 34.11 7.36 4.69
CA GLY A 486 34.98 8.25 3.93
C GLY A 486 36.28 7.59 3.44
N ASP A 487 36.35 6.26 3.42
CA ASP A 487 37.53 5.52 2.94
C ASP A 487 37.61 5.53 1.41
N ARG A 488 38.45 6.41 0.86
CA ARG A 488 38.60 6.56 -0.59
C ARG A 488 39.23 5.36 -1.29
N GLU A 489 40.13 4.64 -0.62
CA GLU A 489 40.80 3.50 -1.26
C GLU A 489 39.82 2.34 -1.38
N GLU A 490 39.07 2.10 -0.31
CA GLU A 490 38.07 1.05 -0.27
C GLU A 490 36.89 1.34 -1.21
N VAL A 491 36.39 2.58 -1.23
CA VAL A 491 35.36 3.00 -2.19
C VAL A 491 35.80 2.75 -3.64
N ARG A 492 37.04 3.06 -4.02
CA ARG A 492 37.55 2.78 -5.37
C ARG A 492 37.59 1.29 -5.68
N ARG A 493 37.96 0.46 -4.69
CA ARG A 493 37.95 -1.00 -4.82
C ARG A 493 36.52 -1.50 -5.06
N LEU A 494 35.57 -1.10 -4.22
CA LEU A 494 34.17 -1.52 -4.30
C LEU A 494 33.49 -1.05 -5.58
N VAL A 495 33.77 0.15 -6.08
CA VAL A 495 33.26 0.64 -7.37
C VAL A 495 33.61 -0.30 -8.53
N SER A 496 34.85 -0.79 -8.56
CA SER A 496 35.30 -1.78 -9.56
C SER A 496 34.62 -3.14 -9.36
N GLU A 497 34.40 -3.56 -8.11
CA GLU A 497 33.73 -4.81 -7.80
C GLU A 497 32.25 -4.83 -8.13
N VAL A 498 31.52 -3.75 -7.81
CA VAL A 498 30.12 -3.53 -8.18
C VAL A 498 29.99 -3.57 -9.71
N SER A 499 30.86 -2.87 -10.43
CA SER A 499 30.84 -2.87 -11.90
C SER A 499 31.05 -4.25 -12.50
N ARG A 500 32.02 -5.02 -11.97
CA ARG A 500 32.25 -6.41 -12.40
C ARG A 500 31.10 -7.34 -12.02
N ALA A 501 30.48 -7.14 -10.85
CA ALA A 501 29.32 -7.91 -10.42
C ALA A 501 28.10 -7.63 -11.31
N ASN A 502 27.86 -6.36 -11.66
CA ASN A 502 26.78 -5.98 -12.56
C ASN A 502 26.95 -6.56 -13.96
N ALA A 503 28.17 -6.54 -14.51
CA ALA A 503 28.44 -7.15 -15.81
C ALA A 503 28.12 -8.66 -15.80
N ARG A 504 28.47 -9.38 -14.72
CA ARG A 504 28.11 -10.80 -14.56
C ARG A 504 26.60 -11.01 -14.38
N LEU A 505 25.93 -10.13 -13.64
CA LEU A 505 24.48 -10.14 -13.48
C LEU A 505 23.77 -9.98 -14.83
N LYS A 506 24.22 -9.01 -15.64
CA LYS A 506 23.69 -8.74 -16.98
C LYS A 506 23.83 -9.97 -17.88
N ARG A 507 25.00 -10.60 -17.92
CA ARG A 507 25.20 -11.85 -18.68
C ARG A 507 24.28 -12.97 -18.19
N ALA A 508 24.16 -13.15 -16.88
CA ALA A 508 23.31 -14.19 -16.30
C ALA A 508 21.84 -14.04 -16.71
N PHE A 509 21.31 -12.82 -16.77
CA PHE A 509 19.89 -12.58 -17.07
C PHE A 509 19.58 -12.43 -18.57
N LEU A 510 20.52 -11.94 -19.39
CA LEU A 510 20.31 -11.68 -20.81
C LEU A 510 20.93 -12.74 -21.74
N GLU A 511 22.05 -13.34 -21.37
CA GLU A 511 22.84 -14.23 -22.25
C GLU A 511 22.73 -15.70 -21.83
N GLU A 512 22.72 -15.99 -20.52
CA GLU A 512 22.55 -17.34 -20.00
C GLU A 512 21.05 -17.68 -19.92
N LEU A 513 20.52 -18.19 -21.04
CA LEU A 513 19.27 -18.94 -21.05
C LEU A 513 19.39 -20.16 -20.12
N PRO A 514 18.35 -20.53 -19.34
CA PRO A 514 18.25 -21.90 -18.84
C PRO A 514 18.18 -22.89 -20.00
#